data_AF-A0A1W9S1W2-F1
#
_entry.id   AF-A0A1W9S1W2-F1
#
_cell.length_a   1.000
_cell.length_b   1.000
_cell.length_c   1.000
_cell.angle_alpha   90.00
_cell.angle_beta   90.00
_cell.angle_gamma   90.00
#
_symmetry.space_group_name_H-M   'P 1'
#
loop_
_entity.id
_entity.type
_entity.pdbx_description
1 polymer ?
#
loop_
_entity_poly.entity_id
_entity_poly.type
_entity_poly.pdbx_seq_one_letter_code
_entity_poly.pdbx_strand_id
1 'polypeptide(L)'
;MNPNASQEAHSHRVVREAMLVLEGKVFVEEIVSGQSSHQTLDAGDFVVFDRGVSHRIANNADVPARILHFKFLGEGKDRALFIEDKSDTSTGQTLTTSVPAIYTQDYRHFDSLIWQVPAWASAIFSFSITSAVLVLANSVKIESLLPSINASLSVSIFLLSVFIVLLLLLNVFLRFRLHQRVVFRPNRRNVPHLWYMLSGQSSLLLVLFIEAAVILCFALITAGIGLMTTIGVTATFLILGFGYVERSVRKLSAILRADRSKQHG
;
A
#
# COMPACT_ATOMS: atom_id res chain seq x y z
N MET A 1 23.71 -8.86 -34.39
CA MET A 1 25.05 -8.84 -33.79
C MET A 1 25.99 -9.63 -34.68
N ASN A 2 27.07 -9.00 -35.14
CA ASN A 2 28.11 -9.70 -35.89
C ASN A 2 28.81 -10.75 -35.01
N PRO A 3 29.51 -11.73 -35.60
CA PRO A 3 30.38 -12.63 -34.84
C PRO A 3 31.34 -11.84 -33.94
N ASN A 4 31.56 -12.32 -32.71
CA ASN A 4 32.42 -11.70 -31.70
C ASN A 4 32.07 -10.26 -31.30
N ALA A 5 30.87 -9.77 -31.67
CA ALA A 5 30.40 -8.46 -31.26
C ALA A 5 29.95 -8.46 -29.80
N SER A 6 30.33 -7.43 -29.03
CA SER A 6 29.88 -7.23 -27.66
C SER A 6 29.34 -5.83 -27.49
N GLN A 7 28.29 -5.70 -26.69
CA GLN A 7 27.91 -4.43 -26.08
C GLN A 7 28.74 -4.23 -24.82
N GLU A 8 28.99 -2.97 -24.44
CA GLU A 8 29.58 -2.66 -23.13
C GLU A 8 28.56 -2.88 -22.02
N ALA A 9 29.05 -3.15 -20.81
CA ALA A 9 28.19 -3.27 -19.64
C ALA A 9 27.52 -1.93 -19.36
N HIS A 10 26.20 -1.95 -19.22
CA HIS A 10 25.40 -0.76 -18.98
C HIS A 10 24.19 -1.07 -18.14
N SER A 11 23.54 -0.03 -17.62
CA SER A 11 22.27 -0.15 -16.91
C SER A 11 21.29 0.90 -17.38
N HIS A 12 20.01 0.62 -17.17
CA HIS A 12 18.89 1.50 -17.47
C HIS A 12 18.30 2.04 -16.16
N ARG A 13 18.31 3.36 -15.95
CA ARG A 13 17.83 3.96 -14.69
C ARG A 13 16.31 3.86 -14.57
N VAL A 14 15.60 3.97 -15.68
CA VAL A 14 14.15 4.17 -15.75
C VAL A 14 13.47 3.14 -16.65
N VAL A 15 14.15 2.67 -17.69
CA VAL A 15 13.59 1.71 -18.66
C VAL A 15 13.80 0.28 -18.18
N ARG A 16 12.79 -0.57 -18.33
CA ARG A 16 13.00 -2.02 -18.26
C ARG A 16 13.27 -2.50 -19.67
N GLU A 17 14.29 -3.32 -19.84
CA GLU A 17 14.64 -3.87 -21.15
C GLU A 17 14.30 -5.36 -21.20
N ALA A 18 13.92 -5.86 -22.36
CA ALA A 18 13.86 -7.29 -22.62
C ALA A 18 14.42 -7.60 -23.99
N MET A 19 14.91 -8.81 -24.17
CA MET A 19 15.51 -9.28 -25.40
C MET A 19 14.98 -10.66 -25.77
N LEU A 20 14.55 -10.80 -27.02
CA LEU A 20 14.25 -12.10 -27.64
C LEU A 20 15.37 -12.44 -28.63
N VAL A 21 15.94 -13.64 -28.53
CA VAL A 21 16.89 -14.14 -29.53
C VAL A 21 16.09 -14.71 -30.69
N LEU A 22 16.21 -14.11 -31.87
CA LEU A 22 15.53 -14.56 -33.08
C LEU A 22 16.33 -15.66 -33.80
N GLU A 23 17.66 -15.48 -33.87
CA GLU A 23 18.58 -16.39 -34.56
C GLU A 23 19.95 -16.39 -33.87
N GLY A 24 20.67 -17.51 -33.91
CA GLY A 24 22.02 -17.65 -33.35
C GLY A 24 22.03 -17.91 -31.84
N LYS A 25 23.17 -17.61 -31.20
CA LYS A 25 23.38 -17.72 -29.76
C LYS A 25 23.90 -16.41 -29.18
N VAL A 26 23.46 -16.06 -27.98
CA VAL A 26 23.83 -14.80 -27.33
C VAL A 26 24.23 -15.07 -25.89
N PHE A 27 25.41 -14.59 -25.52
CA PHE A 27 25.88 -14.58 -24.15
C PHE A 27 25.36 -13.33 -23.44
N VAL A 28 24.79 -13.52 -22.27
CA VAL A 28 24.27 -12.47 -21.42
C VAL A 28 24.94 -12.57 -20.06
N GLU A 29 25.45 -11.45 -19.57
CA GLU A 29 26.00 -11.29 -18.23
C GLU A 29 25.18 -10.22 -17.50
N GLU A 30 24.70 -10.55 -16.29
CA GLU A 30 24.05 -9.61 -15.39
C GLU A 30 24.92 -9.41 -14.14
N ILE A 31 25.10 -8.16 -13.74
CA ILE A 31 25.91 -7.76 -12.59
C ILE A 31 24.99 -7.13 -11.56
N VAL A 32 24.76 -7.85 -10.47
CA VAL A 32 23.91 -7.42 -9.35
C VAL A 32 24.76 -7.33 -8.09
N SER A 33 24.87 -6.13 -7.51
CA SER A 33 25.65 -5.88 -6.29
C SER A 33 27.10 -6.39 -6.35
N GLY A 34 27.73 -6.31 -7.53
CA GLY A 34 29.10 -6.77 -7.77
C GLY A 34 29.26 -8.27 -8.01
N GLN A 35 28.18 -9.05 -8.00
CA GLN A 35 28.18 -10.45 -8.42
C GLN A 35 27.70 -10.57 -9.86
N SER A 36 28.47 -11.28 -10.68
CA SER A 36 28.14 -11.56 -12.09
C SER A 36 27.47 -12.92 -12.23
N SER A 37 26.27 -12.97 -12.81
CA SER A 37 25.67 -14.19 -13.34
C SER A 37 25.73 -14.17 -14.87
N HIS A 38 25.96 -15.33 -15.47
CA HIS A 38 26.01 -15.46 -16.92
C HIS A 38 25.09 -16.56 -17.40
N GLN A 39 24.51 -16.35 -18.57
CA GLN A 39 23.71 -17.33 -19.28
C GLN A 39 23.95 -17.22 -20.78
N THR A 40 23.85 -18.34 -21.48
CA THR A 40 23.83 -18.37 -22.94
C THR A 40 22.40 -18.62 -23.37
N LEU A 41 21.91 -17.78 -24.27
CA LEU A 41 20.56 -17.82 -24.80
C LEU A 41 20.61 -18.32 -26.25
N ASP A 42 19.76 -19.29 -26.55
CA ASP A 42 19.56 -19.85 -27.89
C ASP A 42 18.39 -19.16 -28.60
N ALA A 43 18.25 -19.39 -29.91
CA ALA A 43 17.12 -18.86 -30.68
C ALA A 43 15.78 -19.32 -30.08
N GLY A 44 14.87 -18.36 -29.84
CA GLY A 44 13.60 -18.55 -29.14
C GLY A 44 13.63 -18.13 -27.67
N ASP A 45 14.81 -18.00 -27.07
CA ASP A 45 14.93 -17.61 -25.66
C ASP A 45 14.66 -16.12 -25.44
N PHE A 46 14.04 -15.83 -24.30
CA PHE A 46 13.63 -14.50 -23.89
C PHE A 46 14.20 -14.16 -22.51
N VAL A 47 14.80 -12.98 -22.38
CA VAL A 47 15.35 -12.47 -21.12
C VAL A 47 14.81 -11.07 -20.84
N VAL A 48 14.63 -10.74 -19.56
CA VAL A 48 14.21 -9.42 -19.09
C VAL A 48 15.27 -8.88 -18.15
N PHE A 49 15.74 -7.67 -18.42
CA PHE A 49 16.68 -6.92 -17.60
C PHE A 49 15.93 -5.90 -16.76
N ASP A 50 16.00 -6.07 -15.44
CA ASP A 50 15.37 -5.14 -14.51
C ASP A 50 16.08 -3.78 -14.46
N ARG A 51 15.33 -2.74 -14.09
CA ARG A 51 15.85 -1.38 -13.95
C ARG A 51 17.02 -1.35 -12.97
N GLY A 52 18.09 -0.64 -13.34
CA GLY A 52 19.29 -0.47 -12.54
C GLY A 52 20.20 -1.70 -12.52
N VAL A 53 19.78 -2.85 -13.06
CA VAL A 53 20.65 -4.02 -13.21
C VAL A 53 21.62 -3.74 -14.35
N SER A 54 22.91 -3.84 -14.05
CA SER A 54 23.93 -3.73 -15.09
C SER A 54 23.99 -5.04 -15.86
N HIS A 55 23.98 -4.98 -17.17
CA HIS A 55 24.06 -6.16 -18.00
C HIS A 55 24.92 -5.91 -19.24
N ARG A 56 25.41 -7.01 -19.80
CA ARG A 56 26.23 -7.07 -21.01
C ARG A 56 25.70 -8.16 -21.91
N ILE A 57 25.68 -7.86 -23.22
CA ILE A 57 25.19 -8.76 -24.26
C ILE A 57 26.33 -8.95 -25.26
N ALA A 58 26.69 -10.19 -25.54
CA ALA A 58 27.75 -10.52 -26.48
C ALA A 58 27.36 -11.69 -27.39
N ASN A 59 27.79 -11.64 -28.64
CA ASN A 59 27.78 -12.78 -29.53
C ASN A 59 29.18 -13.38 -29.55
N ASN A 60 29.42 -14.41 -28.73
CA ASN A 60 30.72 -15.08 -28.66
C ASN A 60 30.88 -16.20 -29.71
N ALA A 61 29.91 -16.34 -30.62
CA ALA A 61 29.97 -17.33 -31.69
C ALA A 61 30.58 -16.76 -32.97
N ASP A 62 31.08 -17.65 -33.82
CA ASP A 62 31.64 -17.31 -35.13
C ASP A 62 30.57 -17.06 -36.21
N VAL A 63 29.29 -17.16 -35.86
CA VAL A 63 28.14 -16.88 -36.72
C VAL A 63 27.34 -15.69 -36.20
N PRO A 64 26.69 -14.89 -37.08
CA PRO A 64 25.86 -13.77 -36.64
C PRO A 64 24.67 -14.23 -35.78
N ALA A 65 24.27 -13.39 -34.83
CA ALA A 65 23.05 -13.55 -34.04
C ALA A 65 22.07 -12.40 -34.32
N ARG A 66 20.76 -12.66 -34.32
CA ARG A 66 19.72 -11.63 -34.44
C ARG A 66 18.89 -11.59 -33.17
N ILE A 67 18.67 -10.39 -32.66
CA ILE A 67 17.94 -10.14 -31.42
C ILE A 67 16.91 -9.04 -31.64
N LEU A 68 15.80 -9.12 -30.91
CA LEU A 68 14.78 -8.09 -30.83
C LEU A 68 14.75 -7.51 -29.42
N HIS A 69 14.98 -6.19 -29.31
CA HIS A 69 14.93 -5.49 -28.04
C HIS A 69 13.56 -4.85 -27.81
N PHE A 70 13.04 -5.03 -26.61
CA PHE A 70 11.86 -4.34 -26.10
C PHE A 70 12.29 -3.38 -25.00
N LYS A 71 11.89 -2.11 -25.12
CA LYS A 71 12.13 -1.10 -24.10
C LYS A 71 10.81 -0.64 -23.51
N PHE A 72 10.59 -0.96 -22.24
CA PHE A 72 9.36 -0.65 -21.52
C PHE A 72 9.55 0.60 -20.68
N LEU A 73 8.88 1.67 -21.11
CA LEU A 73 8.75 2.91 -20.35
C LEU A 73 7.41 2.89 -19.62
N GLY A 74 7.41 3.25 -18.33
CA GLY A 74 6.18 3.34 -17.55
C GLY A 74 5.21 4.39 -18.12
N GLU A 75 3.92 4.19 -17.87
CA GLU A 75 2.86 5.09 -18.33
C GLU A 75 3.09 6.55 -17.86
N GLY A 76 2.84 7.51 -18.74
CA GLY A 76 2.99 8.95 -18.45
C GLY A 76 4.42 9.49 -18.45
N LYS A 77 5.42 8.70 -18.86
CA LYS A 77 6.82 9.16 -18.96
C LYS A 77 7.18 9.60 -20.38
N ASP A 78 8.03 10.62 -20.47
CA ASP A 78 8.48 11.20 -21.73
C ASP A 78 9.40 10.22 -22.49
N ARG A 79 9.15 10.07 -23.80
CA ARG A 79 9.97 9.27 -24.71
C ARG A 79 11.40 9.82 -24.85
N ALA A 80 11.61 11.11 -24.57
CA ALA A 80 12.96 11.69 -24.54
C ALA A 80 13.89 10.95 -23.55
N LEU A 81 13.33 10.34 -22.50
CA LEU A 81 14.11 9.58 -21.50
C LEU A 81 14.83 8.37 -22.09
N PHE A 82 14.37 7.78 -23.20
CA PHE A 82 15.07 6.64 -23.81
C PHE A 82 16.49 6.95 -24.29
N ILE A 83 16.77 8.22 -24.59
CA ILE A 83 18.06 8.67 -25.12
C ILE A 83 19.08 8.84 -23.99
N GLU A 84 18.64 9.32 -22.83
CA GLU A 84 19.50 9.66 -21.69
C GLU A 84 19.54 8.58 -20.60
N ASP A 85 18.73 7.52 -20.72
CA ASP A 85 18.55 6.53 -19.65
C ASP A 85 19.73 5.56 -19.48
N LYS A 86 20.53 5.38 -20.52
CA LYS A 86 21.66 4.46 -20.50
C LYS A 86 22.78 5.08 -19.67
N SER A 87 23.15 4.42 -18.57
CA SER A 87 24.36 4.76 -17.82
C SER A 87 25.41 3.68 -17.98
N ASP A 88 26.60 4.09 -18.42
CA ASP A 88 27.76 3.22 -18.51
C ASP A 88 28.31 2.93 -17.11
N THR A 89 28.58 1.67 -16.81
CA THR A 89 29.08 1.22 -15.50
C THR A 89 30.61 1.34 -15.35
N SER A 90 31.29 2.00 -16.29
CA SER A 90 32.76 2.18 -16.31
C SER A 90 33.28 3.11 -15.21
N THR A 91 32.42 3.94 -14.61
CA THR A 91 32.74 4.68 -13.38
C THR A 91 32.13 3.97 -12.20
N GLY A 92 32.95 3.40 -11.30
CA GLY A 92 32.59 2.63 -10.11
C GLY A 92 31.78 3.38 -9.04
N GLN A 93 30.71 4.09 -9.42
CA GLN A 93 29.61 4.40 -8.54
C GLN A 93 28.71 3.16 -8.49
N THR A 94 28.94 2.37 -7.44
CA THR A 94 27.98 1.43 -6.88
C THR A 94 26.66 2.18 -6.69
N LEU A 95 25.74 2.08 -7.65
CA LEU A 95 24.34 2.43 -7.48
C LEU A 95 23.74 1.40 -6.53
N THR A 96 24.00 1.58 -5.25
CA THR A 96 23.28 0.95 -4.15
C THR A 96 21.85 1.45 -4.18
N THR A 97 21.00 0.88 -5.02
CA THR A 97 19.57 0.78 -4.77
C THR A 97 18.91 -0.10 -5.83
N SER A 98 18.46 -1.28 -5.44
CA SER A 98 17.16 -1.76 -5.93
C SER A 98 16.51 -2.60 -4.83
N VAL A 99 15.81 -1.88 -3.96
CA VAL A 99 14.69 -2.41 -3.18
C VAL A 99 13.82 -3.25 -4.14
N PRO A 100 13.43 -4.49 -3.79
CA PRO A 100 12.68 -5.35 -4.69
C PRO A 100 11.45 -4.63 -5.22
N ALA A 101 11.21 -4.78 -6.53
CA ALA A 101 10.22 -4.10 -7.37
C ALA A 101 8.75 -4.45 -7.03
N ILE A 102 8.40 -4.51 -5.75
CA ILE A 102 7.05 -4.80 -5.24
C ILE A 102 6.38 -3.51 -4.71
N TYR A 103 7.13 -2.42 -4.57
CA TYR A 103 6.61 -1.13 -4.10
C TYR A 103 6.51 -0.13 -5.27
N THR A 104 5.57 -0.39 -6.18
CA THR A 104 5.31 0.42 -7.38
C THR A 104 4.90 1.85 -7.01
N GLN A 105 5.01 2.79 -7.95
CA GLN A 105 4.58 4.17 -7.75
C GLN A 105 3.09 4.27 -7.37
N ASP A 106 2.26 3.42 -7.96
CA ASP A 106 0.83 3.34 -7.64
C ASP A 106 0.60 2.85 -6.21
N TYR A 107 1.44 1.91 -5.75
CA TYR A 107 1.41 1.46 -4.38
C TYR A 107 1.82 2.56 -3.40
N ARG A 108 2.84 3.36 -3.73
CA ARG A 108 3.22 4.55 -2.94
C ARG A 108 2.09 5.55 -2.83
N HIS A 109 1.43 5.81 -3.94
CA HIS A 109 0.29 6.72 -3.99
C HIS A 109 -0.86 6.19 -3.13
N PHE A 110 -1.21 4.91 -3.27
CA PHE A 110 -2.25 4.27 -2.45
C PHE A 110 -1.89 4.23 -0.95
N ASP A 111 -0.63 3.93 -0.60
CA ASP A 111 -0.12 3.98 0.78
C ASP A 111 -0.21 5.41 1.32
N SER A 112 0.12 6.44 0.52
CA SER A 112 -0.04 7.83 0.95
C SER A 112 -1.49 8.23 1.23
N LEU A 113 -2.44 7.76 0.42
CA LEU A 113 -3.87 8.04 0.60
C LEU A 113 -4.44 7.36 1.85
N ILE A 114 -4.04 6.13 2.12
CA ILE A 114 -4.64 5.38 3.22
C ILE A 114 -4.14 5.83 4.60
N TRP A 115 -2.95 6.44 4.68
CA TRP A 115 -2.51 7.15 5.88
C TRP A 115 -3.31 8.43 6.15
N GLN A 116 -4.07 8.93 5.17
CA GLN A 116 -4.99 10.05 5.36
C GLN A 116 -6.36 9.59 5.88
N VAL A 117 -6.71 8.31 5.80
CA VAL A 117 -8.01 7.78 6.28
C VAL A 117 -8.29 8.14 7.75
N PRO A 118 -7.35 8.03 8.70
CA PRO A 118 -7.57 8.50 10.06
C PRO A 118 -7.88 10.00 10.12
N ALA A 119 -7.18 10.82 9.34
CA ALA A 119 -7.43 12.26 9.31
C ALA A 119 -8.81 12.60 8.73
N TRP A 120 -9.24 11.90 7.67
CA TRP A 120 -10.58 12.05 7.10
C TRP A 120 -11.66 11.60 8.09
N ALA A 121 -11.45 10.49 8.79
CA ALA A 121 -12.36 10.01 9.82
C ALA A 121 -12.49 11.03 10.96
N SER A 122 -11.39 11.55 11.48
CA SER A 122 -11.40 12.60 12.52
C SER A 122 -12.08 13.88 12.05
N ALA A 123 -11.94 14.27 10.78
CA ALA A 123 -12.64 15.41 10.20
C ALA A 123 -14.16 15.18 10.13
N ILE A 124 -14.59 14.02 9.63
CA ILE A 124 -16.00 13.60 9.59
C ILE A 124 -16.58 13.56 11.00
N PHE A 125 -15.86 12.97 11.95
CA PHE A 125 -16.24 12.89 13.36
C PHE A 125 -16.45 14.29 13.95
N SER A 126 -15.46 15.17 13.83
CA SER A 126 -15.49 16.51 14.41
C SER A 126 -16.63 17.35 13.83
N PHE A 127 -16.80 17.31 12.50
CA PHE A 127 -17.89 18.00 11.81
C PHE A 127 -19.26 17.48 12.27
N SER A 128 -19.42 16.17 12.37
CA SER A 128 -20.69 15.53 12.74
C SER A 128 -21.10 15.82 14.17
N ILE A 129 -20.17 15.73 15.13
CA ILE A 129 -20.43 16.08 16.53
C ILE A 129 -20.77 17.56 16.67
N THR A 130 -19.99 18.45 16.04
CA THR A 130 -20.24 19.90 16.11
C THR A 130 -21.60 20.26 15.54
N SER A 131 -21.96 19.67 14.40
CA SER A 131 -23.27 19.89 13.76
C SER A 131 -24.41 19.35 14.61
N ALA A 132 -24.26 18.16 15.19
CA ALA A 132 -25.25 17.56 16.08
C ALA A 132 -25.50 18.42 17.32
N VAL A 133 -24.43 18.88 17.98
CA VAL A 133 -24.52 19.76 19.15
C VAL A 133 -25.21 21.07 18.79
N LEU A 134 -24.88 21.67 17.64
CA LEU A 134 -25.50 22.92 17.20
C LEU A 134 -27.00 22.76 16.93
N VAL A 135 -27.41 21.67 16.28
CA VAL A 135 -28.83 21.36 16.01
C VAL A 135 -29.58 21.15 17.33
N LEU A 136 -29.01 20.39 18.27
CA LEU A 136 -29.63 20.14 19.57
C LEU A 136 -29.74 21.42 20.41
N ALA A 137 -28.72 22.27 20.39
CA ALA A 137 -28.74 23.56 21.09
C ALA A 137 -29.80 24.52 20.55
N ASN A 138 -30.22 24.36 19.29
CA ASN A 138 -31.23 25.18 18.62
C ASN A 138 -32.54 24.41 18.35
N SER A 139 -32.77 23.27 19.02
CA SER A 139 -33.88 22.35 18.73
C SER A 139 -35.23 23.05 18.77
N VAL A 140 -35.52 23.82 19.82
CA VAL A 140 -36.79 24.57 19.97
C VAL A 140 -37.06 25.50 18.78
N LYS A 141 -36.02 26.20 18.30
CA LYS A 141 -36.15 27.10 17.15
C LYS A 141 -36.38 26.31 15.86
N ILE A 142 -35.66 25.21 15.66
CA ILE A 142 -35.80 24.34 14.49
C ILE A 142 -37.20 23.72 14.44
N GLU A 143 -37.68 23.20 15.57
CA GLU A 143 -39.01 22.58 15.69
C GLU A 143 -40.13 23.63 15.52
N SER A 144 -39.91 24.88 15.94
CA SER A 144 -40.87 25.97 15.67
C SER A 144 -40.96 26.33 14.18
N LEU A 145 -39.86 26.24 13.44
CA LEU A 145 -39.80 26.53 12.00
C LEU A 145 -40.26 25.33 11.16
N LEU A 146 -40.03 24.12 11.65
CA LEU A 146 -40.33 22.85 10.97
C LEU A 146 -41.07 21.90 11.93
N PRO A 147 -42.38 22.11 12.17
CA PRO A 147 -43.13 21.39 13.21
C PRO A 147 -43.24 19.88 12.99
N SER A 148 -43.01 19.39 11.77
CA SER A 148 -43.02 17.96 11.44
C SER A 148 -41.71 17.24 11.78
N ILE A 149 -40.66 17.97 12.15
CA ILE A 149 -39.33 17.41 12.40
C ILE A 149 -39.08 17.34 13.91
N ASN A 150 -38.74 16.16 14.41
CA ASN A 150 -38.18 16.00 15.76
C ASN A 150 -36.66 16.12 15.68
N ALA A 151 -36.10 17.21 16.21
CA ALA A 151 -34.68 17.51 16.06
C ALA A 151 -33.79 16.41 16.65
N SER A 152 -34.16 15.86 17.81
CA SER A 152 -33.39 14.81 18.49
C SER A 152 -33.33 13.52 17.67
N LEU A 153 -34.49 13.08 17.16
CA LEU A 153 -34.56 11.88 16.32
C LEU A 153 -33.80 12.06 15.00
N SER A 154 -33.91 13.24 14.36
CA SER A 154 -33.16 13.55 13.14
C SER A 154 -31.65 13.52 13.37
N VAL A 155 -31.16 14.09 14.49
CA VAL A 155 -29.75 14.01 14.86
C VAL A 155 -29.32 12.55 15.08
N SER A 156 -30.15 11.74 15.75
CA SER A 156 -29.84 10.33 15.97
C SER A 156 -29.65 9.56 14.66
N ILE A 157 -30.59 9.71 13.71
CA ILE A 157 -30.52 9.07 12.38
C ILE A 157 -29.27 9.53 11.62
N PHE A 158 -28.96 10.82 11.67
CA PHE A 158 -27.75 11.37 11.05
C PHE A 158 -26.48 10.76 11.66
N LEU A 159 -26.36 10.75 12.99
CA LEU A 159 -25.19 10.20 13.69
C LEU A 159 -25.05 8.70 13.48
N LEU A 160 -26.15 7.94 13.44
CA LEU A 160 -26.11 6.51 13.11
C LEU A 160 -25.62 6.28 11.67
N SER A 161 -26.00 7.15 10.73
CA SER A 161 -25.50 7.10 9.36
C SER A 161 -23.99 7.36 9.31
N VAL A 162 -23.51 8.36 10.06
CA VAL A 162 -22.07 8.66 10.20
C VAL A 162 -21.32 7.50 10.85
N PHE A 163 -21.90 6.86 11.87
CA PHE A 163 -21.32 5.66 12.49
C PHE A 163 -21.07 4.56 11.46
N ILE A 164 -22.05 4.28 10.58
CA ILE A 164 -21.89 3.30 9.49
C ILE A 164 -20.75 3.71 8.54
N VAL A 165 -20.64 4.99 8.18
CA VAL A 165 -19.53 5.49 7.35
C VAL A 165 -18.17 5.26 8.03
N LEU A 166 -18.06 5.52 9.33
CA LEU A 166 -16.85 5.25 10.10
C LEU A 166 -16.52 3.75 10.14
N LEU A 167 -17.51 2.86 10.23
CA LEU A 167 -17.30 1.41 10.12
C LEU A 167 -16.80 0.98 8.74
N LEU A 168 -17.27 1.63 7.67
CA LEU A 168 -16.77 1.37 6.31
C LEU A 168 -15.31 1.81 6.15
N LEU A 169 -14.95 3.01 6.65
CA LEU A 169 -13.56 3.48 6.68
C LEU A 169 -12.66 2.57 7.53
N LEU A 170 -13.18 2.08 8.66
CA LEU A 170 -12.50 1.10 9.50
C LEU A 170 -12.20 -0.19 8.71
N ASN A 171 -13.17 -0.72 7.97
CA ASN A 171 -12.98 -1.91 7.13
C ASN A 171 -11.90 -1.69 6.04
N VAL A 172 -11.89 -0.51 5.40
CA VAL A 172 -10.83 -0.14 4.44
C VAL A 172 -9.46 -0.16 5.11
N PHE A 173 -9.34 0.46 6.28
CA PHE A 173 -8.09 0.48 7.05
C PHE A 173 -7.65 -0.92 7.50
N LEU A 174 -8.59 -1.81 7.81
CA LEU A 174 -8.28 -3.19 8.19
C LEU A 174 -7.73 -4.03 7.04
N ARG A 175 -8.37 -3.95 5.87
CA ARG A 175 -7.86 -4.61 4.66
C ARG A 175 -6.45 -4.14 4.33
N PHE A 176 -6.22 -2.84 4.49
CA PHE A 176 -4.91 -2.27 4.29
C PHE A 176 -3.86 -2.77 5.29
N ARG A 177 -4.18 -2.81 6.59
CA ARG A 177 -3.27 -3.35 7.61
C ARG A 177 -2.91 -4.81 7.35
N LEU A 178 -3.90 -5.62 6.97
CA LEU A 178 -3.66 -7.02 6.59
C LEU A 178 -2.69 -7.10 5.42
N HIS A 179 -2.93 -6.30 4.38
CA HIS A 179 -2.09 -6.26 3.21
C HIS A 179 -0.64 -5.82 3.53
N GLN A 180 -0.45 -4.74 4.30
CA GLN A 180 0.89 -4.28 4.70
C GLN A 180 1.66 -5.27 5.57
N ARG A 181 0.98 -6.14 6.33
CA ARG A 181 1.65 -7.17 7.14
C ARG A 181 2.12 -8.38 6.32
N VAL A 182 1.59 -8.54 5.12
CA VAL A 182 1.93 -9.58 4.15
C VAL A 182 3.09 -9.14 3.25
N VAL A 183 3.19 -7.84 2.92
CA VAL A 183 4.32 -7.30 2.15
C VAL A 183 5.61 -7.37 3.00
N PHE A 184 6.63 -8.04 2.45
CA PHE A 184 7.93 -8.19 3.08
C PHE A 184 8.57 -6.81 3.28
N ARG A 185 8.98 -6.48 4.51
CA ARG A 185 9.76 -5.27 4.80
C ARG A 185 11.23 -5.66 4.89
N PRO A 186 12.08 -5.29 3.91
CA PRO A 186 13.47 -5.74 3.86
C PRO A 186 14.36 -5.19 4.97
N ASN A 187 13.86 -4.28 5.81
CA ASN A 187 14.65 -3.68 6.87
C ASN A 187 13.81 -3.43 8.12
N ARG A 188 13.50 -4.50 8.86
CA ARG A 188 13.12 -4.34 10.28
C ARG A 188 14.40 -4.02 11.04
N ARG A 189 14.72 -2.74 11.19
CA ARG A 189 15.45 -2.34 12.40
C ARG A 189 14.57 -2.80 13.56
N ASN A 190 15.05 -3.78 14.33
CA ASN A 190 14.40 -4.25 15.54
C ASN A 190 14.44 -3.13 16.57
N VAL A 191 13.57 -2.13 16.40
CA VAL A 191 13.31 -1.16 17.45
C VAL A 191 12.55 -1.93 18.53
N PRO A 192 13.09 -2.06 19.75
CA PRO A 192 12.42 -2.78 20.82
C PRO A 192 11.07 -2.13 21.07
N HIS A 193 10.00 -2.92 20.93
CA HIS A 193 8.64 -2.48 21.20
C HIS A 193 8.28 -2.97 22.60
N LEU A 194 8.06 -2.04 23.52
CA LEU A 194 7.54 -2.38 24.85
C LEU A 194 6.14 -2.96 24.70
N TRP A 195 5.80 -3.93 25.56
CA TRP A 195 4.55 -4.71 25.47
C TRP A 195 3.28 -3.85 25.60
N TYR A 196 3.37 -2.68 26.25
CA TYR A 196 2.29 -1.72 26.38
C TYR A 196 2.20 -0.70 25.24
N MET A 197 3.24 -0.57 24.42
CA MET A 197 3.21 0.36 23.28
C MET A 197 2.43 -0.28 22.15
N LEU A 198 1.30 0.34 21.79
CA LEU A 198 0.57 0.00 20.58
C LEU A 198 1.43 0.36 19.36
N SER A 199 1.42 -0.48 18.33
CA SER A 199 1.99 -0.10 17.05
C SER A 199 1.26 1.16 16.53
N GLY A 200 1.93 2.02 15.74
CA GLY A 200 1.28 3.20 15.17
C GLY A 200 -0.04 2.87 14.45
N GLN A 201 -0.07 1.76 13.72
CA GLN A 201 -1.30 1.28 13.07
C GLN A 201 -2.37 0.80 14.05
N SER A 202 -2.00 0.14 15.15
CA SER A 202 -2.96 -0.27 16.18
C SER A 202 -3.52 0.95 16.92
N SER A 203 -2.70 1.99 17.11
CA SER A 203 -3.11 3.25 17.73
C SER A 203 -4.10 4.00 16.85
N LEU A 204 -3.83 4.12 15.55
CA LEU A 204 -4.77 4.72 14.59
C LEU A 204 -6.08 3.93 14.51
N LEU A 205 -6.01 2.59 14.53
CA LEU A 205 -7.21 1.76 14.59
C LEU A 205 -8.02 2.04 15.87
N LEU A 206 -7.35 2.15 17.02
CA LEU A 206 -8.00 2.45 18.29
C LEU A 206 -8.70 3.81 18.26
N VAL A 207 -8.06 4.84 17.68
CA VAL A 207 -8.67 6.16 17.50
C VAL A 207 -9.98 6.06 16.72
N LEU A 208 -9.99 5.35 15.58
CA LEU A 208 -11.20 5.15 14.78
C LEU A 208 -12.32 4.45 15.56
N PHE A 209 -11.97 3.45 16.38
CA PHE A 209 -12.94 2.76 17.23
C PHE A 209 -13.50 3.67 18.32
N ILE A 210 -12.68 4.53 18.92
CA ILE A 210 -13.11 5.51 19.92
C ILE A 210 -14.07 6.52 19.28
N GLU A 211 -13.72 7.09 18.13
CA GLU A 211 -14.56 8.04 17.41
C GLU A 211 -15.92 7.41 17.04
N ALA A 212 -15.92 6.19 16.50
CA ALA A 212 -17.14 5.46 16.19
C ALA A 212 -17.98 5.17 17.45
N ALA A 213 -17.35 4.78 18.56
CA ALA A 213 -18.05 4.52 19.82
C ALA A 213 -18.68 5.80 20.40
N VAL A 214 -18.00 6.94 20.31
CA VAL A 214 -18.54 8.24 20.74
C VAL A 214 -19.73 8.65 19.87
N ILE A 215 -19.65 8.51 18.54
CA ILE A 215 -20.77 8.79 17.65
C ILE A 215 -21.97 7.89 17.97
N LEU A 216 -21.73 6.58 18.17
CA LEU A 216 -22.78 5.64 18.57
C LEU A 216 -23.41 6.03 19.91
N CYS A 217 -22.61 6.48 20.87
CA CYS A 217 -23.09 6.96 22.17
C CYS A 217 -24.06 8.14 22.01
N PHE A 218 -23.65 9.17 21.27
CA PHE A 218 -24.51 10.34 21.03
C PHE A 218 -25.76 9.98 20.22
N ALA A 219 -25.64 9.09 19.22
CA ALA A 219 -26.78 8.62 18.44
C ALA A 219 -27.83 7.92 19.31
N LEU A 220 -27.41 7.06 20.24
CA LEU A 220 -28.31 6.33 21.13
C LEU A 220 -28.95 7.26 22.19
N ILE A 221 -28.18 8.19 22.77
CA ILE A 221 -28.73 9.18 23.71
C ILE A 221 -29.80 10.05 23.03
N THR A 222 -29.52 10.53 21.81
CA THR A 222 -30.47 11.36 21.05
C THR A 222 -31.69 10.59 20.55
N ALA A 223 -31.59 9.26 20.42
CA ALA A 223 -32.75 8.37 20.21
C ALA A 223 -33.60 8.15 21.48
N GLY A 224 -33.20 8.71 22.64
CA GLY A 224 -33.90 8.53 23.90
C GLY A 224 -33.56 7.22 24.63
N ILE A 225 -32.48 6.53 24.24
CA ILE A 225 -32.01 5.34 24.95
C ILE A 225 -31.33 5.75 26.27
N GLY A 226 -31.67 5.06 27.36
CA GLY A 226 -31.14 5.35 28.69
C GLY A 226 -29.61 5.32 28.75
N LEU A 227 -29.02 6.27 29.50
CA LEU A 227 -27.57 6.48 29.57
C LEU A 227 -26.78 5.22 29.90
N MET A 228 -27.22 4.43 30.89
CA MET A 228 -26.52 3.21 31.32
C MET A 228 -26.50 2.14 30.21
N THR A 229 -27.62 1.96 29.50
CA THR A 229 -27.71 1.05 28.36
C THR A 229 -26.78 1.50 27.23
N THR A 230 -26.78 2.80 26.93
CA THR A 230 -25.91 3.38 25.90
C THR A 230 -24.43 3.21 26.23
N ILE A 231 -24.01 3.49 27.47
CA ILE A 231 -22.63 3.25 27.93
C ILE A 231 -22.28 1.77 27.79
N GLY A 232 -23.17 0.86 28.21
CA GLY A 232 -22.96 -0.57 28.09
C GLY A 232 -22.75 -1.03 26.64
N VAL A 233 -23.61 -0.60 25.72
CA VAL A 233 -23.51 -0.94 24.29
C VAL A 233 -22.22 -0.40 23.67
N THR A 234 -21.88 0.86 23.93
CA THR A 234 -20.71 1.53 23.34
C THR A 234 -19.40 1.01 23.89
N ALA A 235 -19.31 0.75 25.20
CA ALA A 235 -18.15 0.11 25.82
C ALA A 235 -17.96 -1.31 25.30
N THR A 236 -19.05 -2.07 25.14
CA THR A 236 -19.02 -3.43 24.56
C THR A 236 -18.51 -3.39 23.12
N PHE A 237 -19.04 -2.49 22.30
CA PHE A 237 -18.57 -2.28 20.92
C PHE A 237 -17.07 -1.94 20.87
N LEU A 238 -16.62 -1.00 21.71
CA LEU A 238 -15.23 -0.58 21.75
C LEU A 238 -14.30 -1.72 22.17
N ILE A 239 -14.55 -2.34 23.33
CA ILE A 239 -13.65 -3.34 23.93
C ILE A 239 -13.66 -4.64 23.11
N LEU A 240 -14.85 -5.18 22.83
CA LEU A 240 -14.97 -6.45 22.11
C LEU A 240 -14.67 -6.27 20.63
N GLY A 241 -15.16 -5.19 20.01
CA GLY A 241 -14.94 -4.91 18.59
C GLY A 241 -13.46 -4.68 18.28
N PHE A 242 -12.79 -3.78 19.01
CA PHE A 242 -11.36 -3.54 18.82
C PHE A 242 -10.54 -4.79 19.13
N GLY A 243 -10.81 -5.46 20.26
CA GLY A 243 -10.09 -6.66 20.69
C GLY A 243 -10.22 -7.80 19.67
N TYR A 244 -11.43 -8.06 19.18
CA TYR A 244 -11.69 -9.07 18.15
C TYR A 244 -10.95 -8.75 16.85
N VAL A 245 -11.03 -7.51 16.38
CA VAL A 245 -10.42 -7.08 15.13
C VAL A 245 -8.89 -7.15 15.21
N GLU A 246 -8.27 -6.62 16.25
CA GLU A 246 -6.82 -6.66 16.43
C GLU A 246 -6.31 -8.11 16.54
N ARG A 247 -7.03 -8.99 17.25
CA ARG A 247 -6.73 -10.43 17.32
C ARG A 247 -6.84 -11.09 15.95
N SER A 248 -7.88 -10.77 15.19
CA SER A 248 -8.13 -11.32 13.85
C SER A 248 -7.03 -10.89 12.87
N VAL A 249 -6.63 -9.62 12.89
CA VAL A 249 -5.52 -9.11 12.08
C VAL A 249 -4.22 -9.85 12.40
N ARG A 250 -3.90 -10.06 13.68
CA ARG A 250 -2.71 -10.82 14.10
C ARG A 250 -2.75 -12.26 13.62
N LYS A 251 -3.86 -12.96 13.84
CA LYS A 251 -4.05 -14.36 13.44
C LYS A 251 -3.93 -14.52 11.92
N LEU A 252 -4.65 -13.73 11.15
CA LEU A 252 -4.67 -13.83 9.69
C LEU A 252 -3.31 -13.47 9.08
N SER A 253 -2.62 -12.46 9.63
CA SER A 253 -1.26 -12.11 9.21
C SER A 253 -0.27 -13.25 9.43
N ALA A 254 -0.41 -14.02 10.52
CA ALA A 254 0.46 -15.17 10.80
C ALA A 254 0.24 -16.30 9.79
N ILE A 255 -1.02 -16.59 9.47
CA ILE A 255 -1.40 -17.60 8.46
C ILE A 255 -0.82 -17.23 7.09
N LEU A 256 -1.05 -16.00 6.62
CA LEU A 256 -0.57 -15.55 5.31
C LEU A 256 0.96 -15.56 5.17
N ARG A 257 1.69 -15.35 6.27
CA ARG A 257 3.16 -15.47 6.28
C ARG A 257 3.62 -16.92 6.18
N ALA A 258 2.95 -17.82 6.91
CA ALA A 258 3.25 -19.25 6.85
C ALA A 258 3.03 -19.81 5.43
N ASP A 259 1.93 -19.42 4.78
CA ASP A 259 1.63 -19.86 3.42
C ASP A 259 2.68 -19.36 2.40
N ARG A 260 3.13 -18.11 2.50
CA ARG A 260 4.22 -17.60 1.64
C ARG A 260 5.55 -18.32 1.87
N SER A 261 5.90 -18.65 3.12
CA SER A 261 7.15 -19.38 3.38
C SER A 261 7.16 -20.77 2.75
N LYS A 262 6.00 -21.40 2.58
CA LYS A 262 5.87 -22.70 1.89
C LYS A 262 5.95 -22.60 0.36
N GLN A 263 5.64 -21.43 -0.21
CA GLN A 263 5.67 -21.22 -1.67
C GLN A 263 7.07 -20.87 -2.20
N HIS A 264 8.00 -20.49 -1.32
CA HIS A 264 9.34 -20.00 -1.68
C HIS A 264 10.50 -20.77 -1.04
N GLY A 265 10.21 -21.86 -0.31
CA GLY A 265 11.21 -22.78 0.24
C GLY A 265 11.03 -24.16 -0.35
#